data_AF-A0A7R6WC60-F1
#
_entry.id   AF-A0A7R6WC60-F1
#
_cell.length_a   1.000
_cell.length_b   1.000
_cell.length_c   1.000
_cell.angle_alpha   90.00
_cell.angle_beta   90.00
_cell.angle_gamma   90.00
#
_symmetry.space_group_name_H-M   'P 1'
#
loop_
_entity.id
_entity.type
_entity.pdbx_description
1 polymer ?
#
loop_
_entity_poly.entity_id
_entity_poly.type
_entity_poly.pdbx_seq_one_letter_code
_entity_poly.pdbx_strand_id
1 'polypeptide(L)'
;MNCRTNYLTKLLPPLYIGFILILLSGCASKQPIKIEAPVDFQFITALAGDSFESLAEEHIGSANLAWRIKEFNNSQSLAPDQQLIIPLSPFNFGGLNAKGHQLIPVLSYHNFSKGRSHNKMTVSAKNFRAQLSYLKENNYHVISMSQFIEFLNFGQIPKKSVLITIDDGWKSSYEIAYPILKKFGFSATLFIPTHFIRPQNKRAITWAQINEMVSDKTIDIQCHTKTHRNLTKLKKNESFTDYLRAIDKELLNSTQTIHQQIGKKPLALAYPFGKTNPLVMALVEKHGYKAAFTVKRKNNPFYQQSFLLNRTMIYGTFNLKRFIKNIRHFAENKITQPEPIDSLLSLATLTEISPEAYEQKQQWRTALLAWKLQRDKLLSQQQSASSVPENFHQSLQQIKQKIADLSSKLDAIANTHYQDALYQLNAGSTKIAEKALLQTLLFNPKHQEALSLLQSNLGKFKPVSYTVKANDSFKSIATQVYQDPNKAPLIPLFNDNINNEQDLISGTQVSLPSLPKGFKTQKTVIIKKRCNVVLTKSATALAADYYHKANNNFDHDQMSKAISNLKTAICLNPAHTEAKEMLEMLQDL
;
A
#
# COMPACT_ATOMS: atom_id res chain seq x y z
N MET A 1 39.69 -13.52 17.07
CA MET A 1 40.33 -12.96 15.86
C MET A 1 41.11 -14.08 15.16
N ASN A 2 40.76 -14.33 13.90
CA ASN A 2 41.41 -15.03 12.78
C ASN A 2 42.42 -16.20 12.98
N CYS A 3 41.96 -17.37 12.48
CA CYS A 3 42.57 -18.29 11.49
C CYS A 3 43.98 -18.89 11.72
N ARG A 4 44.04 -20.24 11.82
CA ARG A 4 45.08 -21.17 11.28
C ARG A 4 44.64 -22.62 11.57
N THR A 5 44.20 -23.42 10.57
CA THR A 5 44.96 -24.34 9.70
C THR A 5 45.73 -25.47 10.40
N ASN A 6 45.36 -26.71 10.02
CA ASN A 6 46.21 -27.83 9.54
C ASN A 6 47.20 -28.48 10.53
N TYR A 7 46.95 -29.73 10.91
CA TYR A 7 47.21 -31.02 10.20
C TYR A 7 48.61 -31.58 10.49
N LEU A 8 48.60 -32.89 10.74
CA LEU A 8 49.70 -33.86 10.68
C LEU A 8 50.66 -33.94 11.87
N THR A 9 50.44 -34.98 12.68
CA THR A 9 51.47 -36.00 12.93
C THR A 9 50.81 -37.35 13.21
N LYS A 10 51.04 -38.31 12.32
CA LYS A 10 51.00 -39.76 12.59
C LYS A 10 52.41 -40.18 13.02
N LEU A 11 52.54 -40.93 14.11
CA LEU A 11 53.52 -42.01 14.33
C LEU A 11 53.22 -42.73 15.67
N LEU A 12 53.19 -44.07 15.61
CA LEU A 12 52.95 -45.11 16.64
C LEU A 12 54.31 -45.72 17.11
N PRO A 13 54.44 -46.74 18.02
CA PRO A 13 53.66 -47.30 19.18
C PRO A 13 54.64 -47.62 20.39
N PRO A 14 54.47 -48.61 21.34
CA PRO A 14 53.38 -49.56 21.69
C PRO A 14 53.06 -49.72 23.22
N LEU A 15 52.09 -50.63 23.48
CA LEU A 15 51.78 -51.34 24.73
C LEU A 15 50.96 -50.62 25.81
N TYR A 16 49.70 -51.00 25.96
CA TYR A 16 49.25 -51.87 27.06
C TYR A 16 47.91 -52.52 26.71
N ILE A 17 47.87 -53.84 26.89
CA ILE A 17 46.69 -54.70 26.72
C ILE A 17 45.76 -54.45 27.91
N GLY A 18 44.51 -54.07 27.61
CA GLY A 18 43.44 -53.91 28.59
C GLY A 18 42.12 -54.37 27.98
N PHE A 19 41.79 -55.63 28.21
CA PHE A 19 40.54 -56.29 27.84
C PHE A 19 39.36 -55.59 28.53
N ILE A 20 38.47 -54.92 27.80
CA ILE A 20 37.13 -54.53 28.32
C ILE A 20 36.07 -54.80 27.25
N LEU A 21 35.04 -55.50 27.71
CA LEU A 21 33.93 -56.12 26.99
C LEU A 21 33.29 -55.25 25.91
N ILE A 22 33.07 -55.87 24.75
CA ILE A 22 32.10 -55.44 23.73
C ILE A 22 30.70 -55.68 24.30
N LEU A 23 30.04 -54.62 24.76
CA LEU A 23 28.58 -54.56 24.82
C LEU A 23 28.10 -53.90 23.53
N LEU A 24 27.69 -54.74 22.57
CA LEU A 24 26.87 -54.33 21.42
C LEU A 24 25.48 -53.95 21.92
N SER A 25 25.33 -52.75 22.50
CA SER A 25 24.03 -52.06 22.48
C SER A 25 23.93 -51.35 21.14
N GLY A 26 23.24 -52.00 20.20
CA GLY A 26 22.85 -51.38 18.94
C GLY A 26 21.97 -50.17 19.21
N CYS A 27 22.59 -48.99 19.30
CA CYS A 27 21.88 -47.74 19.04
C CYS A 27 21.57 -47.74 17.54
N ALA A 28 20.39 -48.28 17.19
CA ALA A 28 19.76 -47.98 15.92
C ALA A 28 19.61 -46.46 15.83
N SER A 29 20.53 -45.81 15.13
CA SER A 29 20.38 -44.42 14.74
C SER A 29 19.13 -44.33 13.89
N LYS A 30 18.00 -43.91 14.48
CA LYS A 30 16.81 -43.53 13.71
C LYS A 30 17.27 -42.42 12.77
N GLN A 31 17.46 -42.74 11.49
CA GLN A 31 17.61 -41.69 10.50
C GLN A 31 16.32 -40.85 10.54
N PRO A 32 16.42 -39.52 10.64
CA PRO A 32 15.23 -38.68 10.59
C PRO A 32 14.53 -38.93 9.25
N ILE A 33 13.30 -39.44 9.32
CA ILE A 33 12.48 -39.70 8.14
C ILE A 33 12.22 -38.36 7.48
N LYS A 34 12.71 -38.20 6.25
CA LYS A 34 12.61 -36.98 5.47
C LYS A 34 11.13 -36.71 5.17
N ILE A 35 10.61 -35.58 5.63
CA ILE A 35 9.22 -35.17 5.35
C ILE A 35 9.03 -35.14 3.83
N GLU A 36 8.01 -35.86 3.34
CA GLU A 36 7.60 -35.78 1.94
C GLU A 36 7.00 -34.39 1.70
N ALA A 37 7.84 -33.45 1.24
CA ALA A 37 7.42 -32.10 0.92
C ALA A 37 6.59 -32.08 -0.38
N PRO A 38 5.60 -31.17 -0.51
CA PRO A 38 5.27 -30.09 0.42
C PRO A 38 4.12 -30.42 1.40
N VAL A 39 4.28 -30.02 2.67
CA VAL A 39 3.21 -29.95 3.69
C VAL A 39 2.72 -28.50 3.83
N ASP A 40 1.44 -28.32 4.15
CA ASP A 40 0.80 -27.01 4.35
C ASP A 40 0.77 -26.61 5.84
N PHE A 41 0.73 -27.61 6.73
CA PHE A 41 0.54 -27.47 8.17
C PHE A 41 1.52 -28.34 8.96
N GLN A 42 1.91 -27.87 10.15
CA GLN A 42 2.60 -28.69 11.16
C GLN A 42 1.75 -28.80 12.43
N PHE A 43 1.75 -29.97 13.05
CA PHE A 43 1.07 -30.21 14.32
C PHE A 43 2.12 -30.28 15.42
N ILE A 44 1.95 -29.44 16.44
CA ILE A 44 2.88 -29.38 17.56
C ILE A 44 2.13 -29.41 18.90
N THR A 45 2.86 -29.77 19.95
CA THR A 45 2.45 -29.59 21.33
C THR A 45 3.35 -28.54 21.95
N ALA A 46 2.77 -27.47 22.46
CA ALA A 46 3.52 -26.37 23.06
C ALA A 46 4.25 -26.82 24.33
N LEU A 47 5.52 -26.47 24.45
CA LEU A 47 6.34 -26.76 25.62
C LEU A 47 6.27 -25.62 26.64
N ALA A 48 6.67 -25.91 27.88
CA ALA A 48 6.83 -24.89 28.90
C ALA A 48 7.89 -23.85 28.47
N GLY A 49 7.48 -22.58 28.38
CA GLY A 49 8.34 -21.48 27.93
C GLY A 49 8.14 -21.07 26.46
N ASP A 50 7.35 -21.81 25.68
CA ASP A 50 7.01 -21.40 24.33
C ASP A 50 6.18 -20.11 24.30
N SER A 51 6.34 -19.38 23.20
CA SER A 51 5.53 -18.24 22.82
C SER A 51 5.09 -18.41 21.36
N PHE A 52 4.02 -17.73 20.95
CA PHE A 52 3.67 -17.72 19.53
C PHE A 52 4.78 -17.14 18.64
N GLU A 53 5.56 -16.20 19.19
CA GLU A 53 6.70 -15.58 18.53
C GLU A 53 7.86 -16.57 18.33
N SER A 54 8.22 -17.35 19.35
CA SER A 54 9.24 -18.40 19.21
C SER A 54 8.80 -19.49 18.24
N LEU A 55 7.55 -19.94 18.34
CA LEU A 55 6.99 -20.95 17.43
C LEU A 55 6.92 -20.45 15.97
N ALA A 56 6.58 -19.18 15.75
CA ALA A 56 6.58 -18.61 14.40
C ALA A 56 8.00 -18.44 13.82
N GLU A 57 8.98 -18.09 14.65
CA GLU A 57 10.38 -18.04 14.22
C GLU A 57 10.89 -19.42 13.83
N GLU A 58 10.67 -20.43 14.67
CA GLU A 58 11.14 -21.80 14.45
C GLU A 58 10.50 -22.45 13.22
N HIS A 59 9.19 -22.40 13.11
CA HIS A 59 8.46 -23.20 12.12
C HIS A 59 8.11 -22.45 10.84
N ILE A 60 7.95 -21.12 10.89
CA ILE A 60 7.59 -20.29 9.74
C ILE A 60 8.80 -19.45 9.26
N GLY A 61 9.82 -19.28 10.10
CA GLY A 61 11.00 -18.46 9.81
C GLY A 61 10.81 -16.96 10.12
N SER A 62 9.77 -16.58 10.86
CA SER A 62 9.63 -15.20 11.34
C SER A 62 8.68 -15.05 12.54
N ALA A 63 9.20 -14.54 13.65
CA ALA A 63 8.45 -14.18 14.85
C ALA A 63 7.32 -13.16 14.57
N ASN A 64 7.48 -12.31 13.54
CA ASN A 64 6.46 -11.34 13.12
C ASN A 64 5.19 -12.00 12.56
N LEU A 65 5.20 -13.32 12.33
CA LEU A 65 4.06 -14.12 11.88
C LEU A 65 3.34 -14.84 13.02
N ALA A 66 3.68 -14.58 14.29
CA ALA A 66 2.99 -15.13 15.47
C ALA A 66 1.47 -14.97 15.43
N TRP A 67 0.98 -13.83 14.92
CA TRP A 67 -0.46 -13.57 14.75
C TRP A 67 -1.14 -14.59 13.83
N ARG A 68 -0.41 -15.18 12.87
CA ARG A 68 -0.95 -16.19 11.95
C ARG A 68 -1.31 -17.46 12.72
N ILE A 69 -0.46 -17.87 13.66
CA ILE A 69 -0.72 -19.02 14.55
C ILE A 69 -1.89 -18.70 15.49
N LYS A 70 -1.89 -17.51 16.12
CA LYS A 70 -2.96 -17.05 17.01
C LYS A 70 -4.32 -17.06 16.31
N GLU A 71 -4.40 -16.48 15.11
CA GLU A 71 -5.63 -16.43 14.33
C GLU A 71 -6.08 -17.81 13.88
N PHE A 72 -5.17 -18.63 13.33
CA PHE A 72 -5.54 -19.95 12.82
C PHE A 72 -6.08 -20.88 13.91
N ASN A 73 -5.49 -20.83 15.11
CA ASN A 73 -5.93 -21.64 16.26
C ASN A 73 -7.02 -20.96 17.11
N ASN A 74 -7.41 -19.72 16.77
CA ASN A 74 -8.29 -18.89 17.57
C ASN A 74 -7.86 -18.79 19.05
N SER A 75 -6.55 -18.66 19.31
CA SER A 75 -5.97 -18.63 20.65
C SER A 75 -5.22 -17.32 20.91
N GLN A 76 -5.50 -16.68 22.06
CA GLN A 76 -4.83 -15.43 22.47
C GLN A 76 -3.66 -15.67 23.44
N SER A 77 -3.66 -16.82 24.12
CA SER A 77 -2.62 -17.27 25.04
C SER A 77 -2.12 -18.66 24.65
N LEU A 78 -0.95 -19.03 25.15
CA LEU A 78 -0.37 -20.34 24.95
C LEU A 78 -0.22 -21.02 26.31
N ALA A 79 -0.78 -22.22 26.46
CA ALA A 79 -0.60 -23.06 27.64
C ALA A 79 0.40 -24.19 27.34
N PRO A 80 1.20 -24.63 28.33
CA PRO A 80 1.95 -25.88 28.20
C PRO A 80 1.03 -27.04 27.83
N ASP A 81 1.54 -27.95 27.00
CA ASP A 81 0.87 -29.13 26.48
C ASP A 81 -0.34 -28.84 25.55
N GLN A 82 -0.54 -27.56 25.17
CA GLN A 82 -1.57 -27.19 24.21
C GLN A 82 -1.19 -27.69 22.81
N GLN A 83 -2.09 -28.44 22.18
CA GLN A 83 -1.96 -28.80 20.77
C GLN A 83 -2.27 -27.60 19.87
N LEU A 84 -1.40 -27.37 18.88
CA LEU A 84 -1.54 -26.30 17.90
C LEU A 84 -1.32 -26.80 16.48
N ILE A 85 -1.93 -26.10 15.54
CA ILE A 85 -1.58 -26.17 14.12
C ILE A 85 -0.76 -24.94 13.75
N ILE A 86 0.41 -25.15 13.14
CA ILE A 86 1.21 -24.11 12.54
C ILE A 86 0.91 -24.04 11.03
N PRO A 87 0.22 -23.00 10.55
CA PRO A 87 0.03 -22.78 9.11
C PRO A 87 1.33 -22.25 8.47
N LEU A 88 1.99 -23.10 7.67
CA LEU A 88 3.28 -22.76 7.04
C LEU A 88 3.11 -21.73 5.92
N SER A 89 1.94 -21.70 5.29
CA SER A 89 1.58 -20.75 4.23
C SER A 89 0.42 -19.84 4.63
N PRO A 90 0.24 -18.68 3.96
CA PRO A 90 -0.93 -17.85 4.16
C PRO A 90 -2.24 -18.60 3.80
N PHE A 91 -3.28 -18.37 4.58
CA PHE A 91 -4.59 -19.05 4.46
C PHE A 91 -5.77 -18.08 4.29
N ASN A 92 -5.55 -16.78 4.46
CA ASN A 92 -6.60 -15.74 4.41
C ASN A 92 -6.14 -14.52 3.59
N PHE A 93 -5.84 -14.75 2.31
CA PHE A 93 -5.37 -13.72 1.36
C PHE A 93 -6.33 -12.53 1.29
N GLY A 94 -5.80 -11.31 1.41
CA GLY A 94 -6.60 -10.08 1.40
C GLY A 94 -7.66 -9.96 2.52
N GLY A 95 -7.65 -10.88 3.50
CA GLY A 95 -8.74 -11.02 4.47
C GLY A 95 -10.09 -11.32 3.81
N LEU A 96 -10.08 -11.95 2.63
CA LEU A 96 -11.25 -12.25 1.81
C LEU A 96 -11.93 -13.54 2.30
N ASN A 97 -13.23 -13.43 2.60
CA ASN A 97 -14.08 -14.54 2.99
C ASN A 97 -15.48 -14.39 2.35
N ALA A 98 -16.36 -15.38 2.54
CA ALA A 98 -17.70 -15.33 1.97
C ALA A 98 -18.55 -14.13 2.43
N LYS A 99 -18.26 -13.55 3.60
CA LYS A 99 -18.98 -12.39 4.15
C LYS A 99 -18.45 -11.06 3.61
N GLY A 100 -17.21 -11.01 3.12
CA GLY A 100 -16.59 -9.76 2.70
C GLY A 100 -15.06 -9.81 2.66
N HIS A 101 -14.43 -8.66 2.83
CA HIS A 101 -12.96 -8.55 2.80
C HIS A 101 -12.43 -7.53 3.80
N GLN A 102 -11.18 -7.71 4.19
CA GLN A 102 -10.49 -6.80 5.08
C GLN A 102 -10.24 -5.44 4.41
N LEU A 103 -10.36 -4.39 5.22
CA LEU A 103 -10.01 -3.02 4.85
C LEU A 103 -8.90 -2.55 5.77
N ILE A 104 -7.94 -1.81 5.21
CA ILE A 104 -6.93 -1.15 6.01
C ILE A 104 -7.21 0.36 6.05
N PRO A 105 -7.57 0.91 7.21
CA PRO A 105 -7.53 2.35 7.43
C PRO A 105 -6.07 2.84 7.42
N VAL A 106 -5.84 3.91 6.68
CA VAL A 106 -4.56 4.63 6.68
C VAL A 106 -4.78 6.00 7.30
N LEU A 107 -4.21 6.21 8.49
CA LEU A 107 -4.36 7.43 9.28
C LEU A 107 -3.29 8.42 8.86
N SER A 108 -3.66 9.66 8.50
CA SER A 108 -2.72 10.71 8.11
C SER A 108 -2.72 11.84 9.13
N TYR A 109 -1.62 11.99 9.83
CA TYR A 109 -1.30 13.07 10.76
C TYR A 109 -0.34 14.06 10.11
N HIS A 110 -0.20 15.27 10.66
CA HIS A 110 0.74 16.26 10.14
C HIS A 110 1.56 16.86 11.29
N ASN A 111 0.96 17.73 12.09
CA ASN A 111 1.64 18.43 13.17
C ASN A 111 1.11 18.00 14.55
N PHE A 112 1.93 18.16 15.59
CA PHE A 112 1.57 17.83 16.96
C PHE A 112 1.87 18.99 17.90
N SER A 113 1.12 19.08 19.00
CA SER A 113 1.31 20.11 20.02
C SER A 113 1.26 19.53 21.41
N LYS A 114 2.00 20.14 22.36
CA LYS A 114 1.97 19.73 23.77
C LYS A 114 0.59 19.97 24.40
N GLY A 115 -0.04 21.09 24.05
CA GLY A 115 -1.36 21.52 24.55
C GLY A 115 -2.46 21.52 23.49
N ARG A 116 -3.49 22.33 23.71
CA ARG A 116 -4.55 22.58 22.71
C ARG A 116 -3.97 23.42 21.57
N SER A 117 -4.41 23.14 20.35
CA SER A 117 -4.09 23.95 19.16
C SER A 117 -5.38 24.36 18.45
N HIS A 118 -5.39 25.59 17.91
CA HIS A 118 -6.47 26.08 17.05
C HIS A 118 -6.28 25.67 15.58
N ASN A 119 -5.10 25.16 15.21
CA ASN A 119 -4.84 24.67 13.87
C ASN A 119 -5.43 23.26 13.70
N LYS A 120 -6.39 23.12 12.79
CA LYS A 120 -7.06 21.83 12.51
C LYS A 120 -6.10 20.70 12.13
N MET A 121 -4.93 20.99 11.57
CA MET A 121 -3.92 20.01 11.16
C MET A 121 -2.99 19.60 12.31
N THR A 122 -3.19 20.14 13.51
CA THR A 122 -2.35 19.88 14.68
C THR A 122 -3.10 19.05 15.71
N VAL A 123 -2.64 17.83 15.97
CA VAL A 123 -3.21 16.95 17.01
C VAL A 123 -2.47 17.16 18.33
N SER A 124 -3.20 17.32 19.43
CA SER A 124 -2.55 17.44 20.75
C SER A 124 -1.96 16.09 21.19
N ALA A 125 -0.88 16.14 21.97
CA ALA A 125 -0.25 14.94 22.54
C ALA A 125 -1.27 14.09 23.32
N LYS A 126 -2.19 14.74 24.06
CA LYS A 126 -3.29 14.07 24.77
C LYS A 126 -4.20 13.28 23.83
N ASN A 127 -4.63 13.89 22.73
CA ASN A 127 -5.52 13.23 21.77
C ASN A 127 -4.79 12.10 21.03
N PHE A 128 -3.52 12.29 20.67
CA PHE A 128 -2.74 11.25 20.02
C PHE A 128 -2.54 10.03 20.94
N ARG A 129 -2.21 10.23 22.23
CA ARG A 129 -2.16 9.13 23.21
C ARG A 129 -3.48 8.38 23.33
N ALA A 130 -4.61 9.09 23.43
CA ALA A 130 -5.92 8.46 23.54
C ALA A 130 -6.28 7.62 22.29
N GLN A 131 -5.88 8.08 21.10
CA GLN A 131 -6.07 7.35 19.85
C GLN A 131 -5.23 6.07 19.81
N LEU A 132 -3.94 6.13 20.19
CA LEU A 132 -3.10 4.93 20.25
C LEU A 132 -3.52 3.95 21.36
N SER A 133 -3.97 4.46 22.51
CA SER A 133 -4.54 3.63 23.59
C SER A 133 -5.72 2.83 23.09
N TYR A 134 -6.66 3.49 22.40
CA TYR A 134 -7.80 2.82 21.80
C TYR A 134 -7.40 1.71 20.84
N LEU A 135 -6.42 1.97 19.94
CA LEU A 135 -5.92 0.96 19.02
C LEU A 135 -5.37 -0.26 19.78
N LYS A 136 -4.55 -0.04 20.80
CA LYS A 136 -3.95 -1.12 21.60
C LYS A 136 -4.99 -1.92 22.39
N GLU A 137 -5.88 -1.23 23.11
CA GLU A 137 -6.93 -1.84 23.94
C GLU A 137 -7.97 -2.62 23.10
N ASN A 138 -8.12 -2.30 21.82
CA ASN A 138 -9.08 -2.96 20.92
C ASN A 138 -8.43 -3.96 19.95
N ASN A 139 -7.18 -4.36 20.24
CA ASN A 139 -6.40 -5.36 19.49
C ASN A 139 -6.21 -4.98 18.01
N TYR A 140 -5.92 -3.71 17.73
CA TYR A 140 -5.49 -3.29 16.40
C TYR A 140 -3.98 -3.54 16.22
N HIS A 141 -3.62 -3.96 15.00
CA HIS A 141 -2.22 -4.17 14.62
C HIS A 141 -1.74 -2.98 13.79
N VAL A 142 -0.76 -2.24 14.31
CA VAL A 142 -0.10 -1.21 13.51
C VAL A 142 0.91 -1.89 12.59
N ILE A 143 0.65 -1.85 11.28
CA ILE A 143 1.47 -2.52 10.27
C ILE A 143 2.47 -1.54 9.61
N SER A 144 3.56 -2.10 9.09
CA SER A 144 4.55 -1.36 8.31
C SER A 144 4.07 -1.06 6.88
N MET A 145 4.75 -0.11 6.21
CA MET A 145 4.50 0.17 4.79
C MET A 145 4.71 -1.06 3.91
N SER A 146 5.72 -1.89 4.19
CA SER A 146 6.00 -3.12 3.45
C SER A 146 4.85 -4.12 3.58
N GLN A 147 4.36 -4.37 4.80
CA GLN A 147 3.18 -5.23 5.04
C GLN A 147 1.92 -4.68 4.36
N PHE A 148 1.75 -3.35 4.32
CA PHE A 148 0.65 -2.73 3.60
C PHE A 148 0.75 -2.97 2.08
N ILE A 149 1.94 -2.87 1.49
CA ILE A 149 2.18 -3.18 0.07
C ILE A 149 1.97 -4.67 -0.21
N GLU A 150 2.42 -5.56 0.67
CA GLU A 150 2.15 -7.00 0.58
C GLU A 150 0.65 -7.29 0.58
N PHE A 151 -0.12 -6.64 1.47
CA PHE A 151 -1.58 -6.73 1.46
C PHE A 151 -2.18 -6.26 0.14
N LEU A 152 -1.70 -5.16 -0.45
CA LEU A 152 -2.16 -4.71 -1.77
C LEU A 152 -1.86 -5.73 -2.87
N ASN A 153 -0.78 -6.50 -2.73
CA ASN A 153 -0.43 -7.63 -3.59
C ASN A 153 -1.15 -8.93 -3.17
N PHE A 154 -2.34 -8.79 -2.58
CA PHE A 154 -3.20 -9.88 -2.12
C PHE A 154 -2.61 -10.74 -0.99
N GLY A 155 -1.60 -10.24 -0.27
CA GLY A 155 -1.02 -10.91 0.90
C GLY A 155 -1.98 -10.99 2.10
N GLN A 156 -1.65 -11.88 3.04
CA GLN A 156 -2.34 -11.97 4.34
C GLN A 156 -1.63 -11.09 5.37
N ILE A 157 -2.42 -10.36 6.14
CA ILE A 157 -1.98 -9.55 7.28
C ILE A 157 -2.90 -9.81 8.48
N PRO A 158 -2.53 -9.41 9.71
CA PRO A 158 -3.40 -9.56 10.86
C PRO A 158 -4.76 -8.88 10.65
N LYS A 159 -5.82 -9.45 11.20
CA LYS A 159 -7.12 -8.77 11.34
C LYS A 159 -6.95 -7.47 12.12
N LYS A 160 -7.87 -6.51 11.94
CA LYS A 160 -7.81 -5.19 12.58
C LYS A 160 -6.48 -4.45 12.36
N SER A 161 -5.87 -4.58 11.19
CA SER A 161 -4.67 -3.83 10.85
C SER A 161 -4.95 -2.35 10.55
N VAL A 162 -4.01 -1.47 10.89
CA VAL A 162 -4.03 -0.03 10.60
C VAL A 162 -2.63 0.45 10.21
N LEU A 163 -2.54 1.38 9.25
CA LEU A 163 -1.28 2.05 8.91
C LEU A 163 -1.31 3.49 9.45
N ILE A 164 -0.31 3.85 10.25
CA ILE A 164 -0.15 5.21 10.76
C ILE A 164 0.83 5.95 9.85
N THR A 165 0.42 7.09 9.32
CA THR A 165 1.23 7.96 8.47
C THR A 165 1.29 9.38 9.04
N ILE A 166 2.43 10.03 8.88
CA ILE A 166 2.67 11.42 9.26
C ILE A 166 3.26 12.13 8.04
N ASP A 167 2.82 13.35 7.74
CA ASP A 167 3.28 14.12 6.58
C ASP A 167 4.18 15.30 6.99
N ASP A 168 4.86 15.89 6.00
CA ASP A 168 5.63 17.14 6.00
C ASP A 168 6.96 17.17 6.77
N GLY A 169 7.21 16.27 7.72
CA GLY A 169 8.45 16.25 8.48
C GLY A 169 8.59 17.39 9.50
N TRP A 170 7.48 17.82 10.13
CA TRP A 170 7.50 18.80 11.21
C TRP A 170 8.32 18.34 12.42
N LYS A 171 9.01 19.26 13.10
CA LYS A 171 9.84 18.97 14.29
C LYS A 171 9.06 18.24 15.40
N SER A 172 7.76 18.52 15.52
CA SER A 172 6.85 17.86 16.45
C SER A 172 6.73 16.34 16.25
N SER A 173 6.99 15.85 15.03
CA SER A 173 6.98 14.41 14.74
C SER A 173 8.06 13.69 15.54
N TYR A 174 9.23 14.33 15.70
CA TYR A 174 10.32 13.83 16.56
C TYR A 174 10.07 14.14 18.04
N GLU A 175 9.73 15.38 18.38
CA GLU A 175 9.65 15.81 19.80
C GLU A 175 8.42 15.26 20.55
N ILE A 176 7.35 14.89 19.83
CA ILE A 176 6.06 14.49 20.43
C ILE A 176 5.60 13.12 19.93
N ALA A 177 5.45 12.95 18.62
CA ALA A 177 4.82 11.73 18.10
C ALA A 177 5.70 10.49 18.30
N TYR A 178 6.99 10.58 17.95
CA TYR A 178 7.98 9.52 18.09
C TYR A 178 8.09 8.93 19.52
N PRO A 179 8.30 9.72 20.60
CA PRO A 179 8.35 9.17 21.95
C PRO A 179 7.01 8.59 22.42
N ILE A 180 5.88 9.08 21.89
CA ILE A 180 4.56 8.49 22.17
C ILE A 180 4.44 7.12 21.49
N LEU A 181 4.77 7.01 20.21
CA LEU A 181 4.75 5.76 19.45
C LEU A 181 5.61 4.68 20.13
N LYS A 182 6.83 5.02 20.54
CA LYS A 182 7.73 4.10 21.29
C LYS A 182 7.07 3.54 22.54
N LYS A 183 6.41 4.37 23.35
CA LYS A 183 5.73 3.92 24.58
C LYS A 183 4.60 2.93 24.31
N PHE A 184 3.95 3.00 23.15
CA PHE A 184 2.91 2.05 22.77
C PHE A 184 3.46 0.78 22.09
N GLY A 185 4.72 0.80 21.64
CA GLY A 185 5.30 -0.26 20.80
C GLY A 185 4.79 -0.21 19.36
N PHE A 186 4.37 0.97 18.89
CA PHE A 186 3.84 1.17 17.54
C PHE A 186 4.85 1.87 16.64
N SER A 187 4.76 1.61 15.34
CA SER A 187 5.52 2.29 14.31
C SER A 187 4.65 3.25 13.49
N ALA A 188 5.28 4.12 12.71
CA ALA A 188 4.59 4.96 11.73
C ALA A 188 5.46 5.21 10.50
N THR A 189 4.81 5.52 9.38
CA THR A 189 5.49 6.00 8.18
C THR A 189 5.46 7.54 8.14
N LEU A 190 6.62 8.17 7.98
CA LEU A 190 6.74 9.61 7.81
C LEU A 190 7.07 9.94 6.34
N PHE A 191 6.17 10.65 5.66
CA PHE A 191 6.38 11.16 4.32
C PHE A 191 7.05 12.55 4.38
N ILE A 192 8.26 12.67 3.84
CA ILE A 192 9.04 13.92 3.92
C ILE A 192 9.23 14.59 2.55
N PRO A 193 8.99 15.90 2.43
CA PRO A 193 9.46 16.69 1.31
C PRO A 193 10.92 17.06 1.54
N THR A 194 11.84 16.52 0.74
CA THR A 194 13.28 16.56 1.08
C THR A 194 13.85 17.97 1.16
N HIS A 195 13.29 18.93 0.40
CA HIS A 195 13.72 20.33 0.43
C HIS A 195 13.35 21.06 1.74
N PHE A 196 12.42 20.52 2.54
CA PHE A 196 12.08 21.07 3.85
C PHE A 196 13.08 20.63 4.92
N ILE A 197 13.74 19.48 4.73
CA ILE A 197 14.69 18.89 5.69
C ILE A 197 16.09 19.49 5.45
N ARG A 198 16.25 20.73 5.92
CA ARG A 198 17.49 21.50 5.74
C ARG A 198 17.80 22.35 6.99
N PRO A 199 19.08 22.66 7.27
CA PRO A 199 19.47 23.39 8.47
C PRO A 199 18.78 24.74 8.69
N GLN A 200 18.38 25.41 7.61
CA GLN A 200 17.70 26.71 7.62
C GLN A 200 16.24 26.63 8.06
N ASN A 201 15.61 25.45 7.95
CA ASN A 201 14.21 25.27 8.33
C ASN A 201 14.10 24.72 9.77
N LYS A 202 14.09 25.61 10.76
CA LYS A 202 14.03 25.23 12.19
C LYS A 202 12.70 24.57 12.61
N ARG A 203 11.68 24.58 11.74
CA ARG A 203 10.38 23.95 11.99
C ARG A 203 10.31 22.50 11.53
N ALA A 204 11.28 22.05 10.73
CA ALA A 204 11.38 20.67 10.29
C ALA A 204 12.30 19.85 11.20
N ILE A 205 12.16 18.53 11.14
CA ILE A 205 13.16 17.60 11.67
C ILE A 205 14.48 17.70 10.90
N THR A 206 15.55 17.20 11.51
CA THR A 206 16.88 17.08 10.89
C THR A 206 17.14 15.65 10.41
N TRP A 207 18.12 15.47 9.52
CA TRP A 207 18.54 14.12 9.10
C TRP A 207 19.12 13.28 10.24
N ALA A 208 19.76 13.89 11.24
CA ALA A 208 20.22 13.19 12.43
C ALA A 208 19.04 12.59 13.23
N GLN A 209 18.01 13.40 13.47
CA GLN A 209 16.77 12.95 14.12
C GLN A 209 16.04 11.87 13.32
N ILE A 210 16.03 11.99 11.98
CA ILE A 210 15.47 10.95 11.10
C ILE A 210 16.24 9.63 11.28
N ASN A 211 17.57 9.67 11.24
CA ASN A 211 18.41 8.47 11.38
C ASN A 211 18.22 7.78 12.74
N GLU A 212 18.05 8.55 13.82
CA GLU A 212 17.70 8.00 15.14
C GLU A 212 16.37 7.24 15.10
N MET A 213 15.30 7.86 14.60
CA MET A 213 13.97 7.23 14.56
C MET A 213 13.91 6.00 13.66
N VAL A 214 14.70 5.99 12.57
CA VAL A 214 14.83 4.85 11.64
C VAL A 214 15.64 3.71 12.26
N SER A 215 16.75 4.02 12.93
CA SER A 215 17.59 3.02 13.60
C SER A 215 16.82 2.27 14.69
N ASP A 216 15.95 2.99 15.40
CA ASP A 216 15.02 2.45 16.39
C ASP A 216 13.83 1.68 15.80
N LYS A 217 13.71 1.59 14.47
CA LYS A 217 12.61 0.93 13.74
C LYS A 217 11.21 1.47 14.08
N THR A 218 11.13 2.64 14.73
CA THR A 218 9.85 3.25 15.10
C THR A 218 9.26 4.04 13.95
N ILE A 219 10.10 4.71 13.15
CA ILE A 219 9.66 5.48 11.99
C ILE A 219 10.29 4.92 10.72
N ASP A 220 9.44 4.67 9.73
CA ASP A 220 9.82 4.42 8.35
C ASP A 220 9.73 5.72 7.53
N ILE A 221 10.67 5.99 6.63
CA ILE A 221 10.74 7.25 5.88
C ILE A 221 10.36 7.01 4.43
N GLN A 222 9.37 7.76 3.95
CA GLN A 222 8.84 7.66 2.59
C GLN A 222 8.78 9.05 1.93
N CYS A 223 8.42 9.10 0.64
CA CYS A 223 8.59 10.31 -0.15
C CYS A 223 7.36 11.23 -0.13
N HIS A 224 7.57 12.54 0.05
CA HIS A 224 6.56 13.57 -0.18
C HIS A 224 7.01 14.59 -1.25
N THR A 225 7.68 14.10 -2.30
CA THR A 225 8.34 14.87 -3.38
C THR A 225 9.55 15.68 -2.89
N LYS A 226 10.16 16.49 -3.77
CA LYS A 226 11.29 17.34 -3.39
C LYS A 226 10.79 18.61 -2.72
N THR A 227 9.96 19.40 -3.42
CA THR A 227 9.56 20.75 -3.00
C THR A 227 8.10 20.85 -2.58
N HIS A 228 7.38 19.72 -2.46
CA HIS A 228 5.95 19.69 -2.15
C HIS A 228 5.08 20.39 -3.22
N ARG A 229 5.52 20.33 -4.48
CA ARG A 229 4.78 20.89 -5.62
C ARG A 229 3.51 20.08 -5.90
N ASN A 230 2.43 20.76 -6.29
CA ASN A 230 1.28 20.05 -6.87
C ASN A 230 1.65 19.45 -8.24
N LEU A 231 1.84 18.13 -8.26
CA LEU A 231 2.27 17.39 -9.45
C LEU A 231 1.24 17.38 -10.57
N THR A 232 -0.03 17.74 -10.34
CA THR A 232 -1.05 17.72 -11.41
C THR A 232 -1.16 19.04 -12.16
N LYS A 233 -0.33 20.04 -11.84
CA LYS A 233 -0.47 21.40 -12.36
C LYS A 233 0.80 21.86 -13.06
N LEU A 234 0.63 22.35 -14.27
CA LEU A 234 1.62 23.17 -14.94
C LEU A 234 1.71 24.52 -14.22
N LYS A 235 2.93 25.02 -14.04
CA LYS A 235 3.16 26.39 -13.57
C LYS A 235 2.84 27.37 -14.71
N LYS A 236 2.63 28.64 -14.35
CA LYS A 236 2.45 29.72 -15.34
C LYS A 236 3.68 29.76 -16.26
N ASN A 237 3.45 29.78 -17.57
CA ASN A 237 4.48 29.79 -18.63
C ASN A 237 5.39 28.55 -18.69
N GLU A 238 5.02 27.45 -18.02
CA GLU A 238 5.76 26.20 -18.11
C GLU A 238 5.30 25.39 -19.33
N SER A 239 6.22 25.03 -20.22
CA SER A 239 5.92 24.12 -21.32
C SER A 239 5.60 22.72 -20.79
N PHE A 240 4.91 21.89 -21.58
CA PHE A 240 4.63 20.52 -21.16
C PHE A 240 5.92 19.70 -20.93
N THR A 241 6.94 19.92 -21.76
CA THR A 241 8.25 19.26 -21.61
C THR A 241 8.96 19.70 -20.33
N ASP A 242 8.95 20.99 -20.00
CA ASP A 242 9.56 21.48 -18.75
C ASP A 242 8.81 20.99 -17.52
N TYR A 243 7.48 20.89 -17.62
CA TYR A 243 6.65 20.27 -16.60
C TYR A 243 7.04 18.81 -16.34
N LEU A 244 7.24 18.00 -17.39
CA LEU A 244 7.69 16.61 -17.25
C LEU A 244 9.06 16.54 -16.58
N ARG A 245 10.03 17.36 -17.03
CA ARG A 245 11.37 17.46 -16.40
C ARG A 245 11.29 17.91 -14.94
N ALA A 246 10.36 18.80 -14.61
CA ALA A 246 10.18 19.27 -13.25
C ALA A 246 9.63 18.16 -12.35
N ILE A 247 8.64 17.39 -12.82
CA ILE A 247 8.11 16.25 -12.05
C ILE A 247 9.17 15.17 -11.90
N ASP A 248 9.92 14.87 -12.94
CA ASP A 248 11.06 13.94 -12.88
C ASP A 248 12.03 14.35 -11.76
N LYS A 249 12.41 15.64 -11.69
CA LYS A 249 13.24 16.19 -10.60
C LYS A 249 12.57 16.15 -9.23
N GLU A 250 11.24 16.30 -9.14
CA GLU A 250 10.50 16.14 -7.88
C GLU A 250 10.61 14.72 -7.34
N LEU A 251 10.57 13.72 -8.21
CA LEU A 251 10.54 12.30 -7.86
C LEU A 251 11.95 11.71 -7.72
N LEU A 252 12.83 11.96 -8.69
CA LEU A 252 14.20 11.42 -8.72
C LEU A 252 15.06 11.99 -7.59
N ASN A 253 15.13 13.32 -7.45
CA ASN A 253 16.00 13.92 -6.46
C ASN A 253 15.55 13.60 -5.02
N SER A 254 14.24 13.50 -4.79
CA SER A 254 13.73 13.13 -3.46
C SER A 254 14.08 11.68 -3.12
N THR A 255 13.88 10.74 -4.06
CA THR A 255 14.33 9.34 -3.93
C THR A 255 15.83 9.25 -3.65
N GLN A 256 16.66 9.94 -4.44
CA GLN A 256 18.12 9.94 -4.29
C GLN A 256 18.55 10.52 -2.94
N THR A 257 17.96 11.65 -2.53
CA THR A 257 18.28 12.29 -1.24
C THR A 257 17.95 11.36 -0.08
N ILE A 258 16.76 10.75 -0.08
CA ILE A 258 16.37 9.80 0.97
C ILE A 258 17.34 8.62 0.98
N HIS A 259 17.59 8.01 -0.18
CA HIS A 259 18.51 6.87 -0.28
C HIS A 259 19.92 7.18 0.23
N GLN A 260 20.47 8.35 -0.11
CA GLN A 260 21.78 8.80 0.38
C GLN A 260 21.81 9.00 1.90
N GLN A 261 20.70 9.45 2.51
CA GLN A 261 20.65 9.81 3.92
C GLN A 261 20.33 8.66 4.85
N ILE A 262 19.57 7.65 4.40
CA ILE A 262 19.13 6.52 5.25
C ILE A 262 19.47 5.14 4.68
N GLY A 263 20.14 5.06 3.53
CA GLY A 263 20.55 3.80 2.89
C GLY A 263 19.41 2.97 2.28
N LYS A 264 18.18 3.49 2.23
CA LYS A 264 17.02 2.81 1.66
C LYS A 264 16.27 3.71 0.69
N LYS A 265 15.87 3.16 -0.47
CA LYS A 265 14.99 3.88 -1.40
C LYS A 265 13.56 3.88 -0.85
N PRO A 266 12.83 5.00 -0.91
CA PRO A 266 11.42 5.01 -0.58
C PRO A 266 10.64 4.09 -1.52
N LEU A 267 9.71 3.32 -0.95
CA LEU A 267 8.78 2.45 -1.68
C LEU A 267 7.46 3.15 -1.97
N ALA A 268 7.12 4.17 -1.19
CA ALA A 268 5.83 4.84 -1.23
C ALA A 268 5.94 6.36 -1.35
N LEU A 269 4.90 6.96 -1.91
CA LEU A 269 4.77 8.41 -2.05
C LEU A 269 3.43 8.92 -1.51
N ALA A 270 3.44 9.99 -0.71
CA ALA A 270 2.22 10.77 -0.48
C ALA A 270 2.16 11.89 -1.53
N TYR A 271 1.05 12.03 -2.27
CA TYR A 271 0.93 13.15 -3.20
C TYR A 271 0.73 14.46 -2.42
N PRO A 272 1.49 15.53 -2.73
CA PRO A 272 1.21 16.85 -2.17
C PRO A 272 -0.26 17.23 -2.38
N PHE A 273 -0.92 17.67 -1.29
CA PHE A 273 -2.35 18.00 -1.26
C PHE A 273 -3.30 16.83 -1.61
N GLY A 274 -2.79 15.60 -1.69
CA GLY A 274 -3.50 14.40 -2.14
C GLY A 274 -4.01 14.47 -3.58
N LYS A 275 -3.35 15.27 -4.44
CA LYS A 275 -3.75 15.46 -5.84
C LYS A 275 -2.91 14.61 -6.79
N THR A 276 -3.59 13.82 -7.61
CA THR A 276 -2.98 13.03 -8.69
C THR A 276 -3.91 12.96 -9.90
N ASN A 277 -3.39 12.47 -11.02
CA ASN A 277 -4.11 12.13 -12.24
C ASN A 277 -3.40 10.94 -12.93
N PRO A 278 -3.97 10.32 -13.97
CA PRO A 278 -3.36 9.15 -14.60
C PRO A 278 -1.91 9.35 -15.11
N LEU A 279 -1.56 10.53 -15.63
CA LEU A 279 -0.18 10.85 -16.03
C LEU A 279 0.77 10.85 -14.82
N VAL A 280 0.38 11.51 -13.73
CA VAL A 280 1.18 11.58 -12.50
C VAL A 280 1.35 10.18 -11.88
N MET A 281 0.29 9.36 -11.89
CA MET A 281 0.37 7.97 -11.42
C MET A 281 1.40 7.17 -12.24
N ALA A 282 1.34 7.27 -13.58
CA ALA A 282 2.28 6.58 -14.46
C ALA A 282 3.72 7.06 -14.27
N LEU A 283 3.94 8.36 -14.05
CA LEU A 283 5.27 8.90 -13.74
C LEU A 283 5.79 8.36 -12.40
N VAL A 284 4.96 8.35 -11.36
CA VAL A 284 5.34 7.80 -10.05
C VAL A 284 5.67 6.31 -10.16
N GLU A 285 4.89 5.53 -10.90
CA GLU A 285 5.18 4.13 -11.18
C GLU A 285 6.51 3.94 -11.93
N LYS A 286 6.76 4.75 -12.98
CA LYS A 286 8.03 4.71 -13.73
C LYS A 286 9.25 4.97 -12.84
N HIS A 287 9.12 5.82 -11.83
CA HIS A 287 10.20 6.09 -10.86
C HIS A 287 10.40 4.97 -9.81
N GLY A 288 9.69 3.84 -9.94
CA GLY A 288 9.90 2.63 -9.14
C GLY A 288 9.16 2.60 -7.80
N TYR A 289 8.30 3.58 -7.53
CA TYR A 289 7.41 3.54 -6.37
C TYR A 289 6.42 2.37 -6.49
N LYS A 290 6.07 1.75 -5.38
CA LYS A 290 5.12 0.63 -5.29
C LYS A 290 3.74 1.05 -4.79
N ALA A 291 3.67 2.20 -4.13
CA ALA A 291 2.43 2.73 -3.57
C ALA A 291 2.41 4.27 -3.63
N ALA A 292 1.24 4.87 -3.87
CA ALA A 292 1.06 6.30 -3.71
C ALA A 292 -0.32 6.69 -3.15
N PHE A 293 -0.31 7.67 -2.24
CA PHE A 293 -1.43 8.00 -1.37
C PHE A 293 -2.05 9.36 -1.67
N THR A 294 -3.38 9.36 -1.78
CA THR A 294 -4.23 10.55 -1.78
C THR A 294 -4.66 10.91 -0.35
N VAL A 295 -5.62 11.82 -0.21
CA VAL A 295 -6.29 12.14 1.08
C VAL A 295 -7.80 11.86 1.03
N LYS A 296 -8.22 10.96 0.13
CA LYS A 296 -9.63 10.55 0.05
C LYS A 296 -9.97 9.74 1.31
N ARG A 297 -10.97 10.21 2.06
CA ARG A 297 -11.39 9.60 3.34
C ARG A 297 -12.17 8.30 3.12
N LYS A 298 -11.46 7.24 2.79
CA LYS A 298 -11.93 5.84 2.67
C LYS A 298 -10.82 4.91 3.17
N ASN A 299 -11.16 3.64 3.37
CA ASN A 299 -10.21 2.59 3.75
C ASN A 299 -9.89 1.74 2.52
N ASN A 300 -8.77 1.03 2.55
CA ASN A 300 -8.21 0.37 1.38
C ASN A 300 -8.47 -1.14 1.43
N PRO A 301 -9.20 -1.72 0.48
CA PRO A 301 -9.15 -3.17 0.24
C PRO A 301 -7.83 -3.56 -0.42
N PHE A 302 -7.51 -4.86 -0.45
CA PHE A 302 -6.29 -5.38 -1.08
C PHE A 302 -6.21 -5.02 -2.57
N TYR A 303 -7.35 -4.96 -3.26
CA TYR A 303 -7.43 -4.64 -4.67
C TYR A 303 -7.52 -3.13 -4.97
N GLN A 304 -7.28 -2.26 -4.00
CA GLN A 304 -7.20 -0.83 -4.25
C GLN A 304 -6.02 -0.53 -5.19
N GLN A 305 -6.25 0.24 -6.25
CA GLN A 305 -5.18 0.67 -7.16
C GLN A 305 -4.04 1.34 -6.36
N SER A 306 -2.83 0.77 -6.44
CA SER A 306 -1.68 1.08 -5.58
C SER A 306 -1.19 2.52 -5.63
N PHE A 307 -1.43 3.26 -6.70
CA PHE A 307 -1.11 4.68 -6.88
C PHE A 307 -2.30 5.62 -6.65
N LEU A 308 -3.43 5.11 -6.17
CA LEU A 308 -4.63 5.88 -5.81
C LEU A 308 -5.14 5.52 -4.41
N LEU A 309 -4.22 5.26 -3.48
CA LEU A 309 -4.55 4.82 -2.13
C LEU A 309 -5.25 5.92 -1.34
N ASN A 310 -6.15 5.51 -0.46
CA ASN A 310 -6.96 6.37 0.37
C ASN A 310 -6.27 6.60 1.72
N ARG A 311 -6.39 7.83 2.27
CA ARG A 311 -5.97 8.15 3.63
C ARG A 311 -7.01 9.01 4.30
N THR A 312 -7.21 8.76 5.58
CA THR A 312 -8.06 9.59 6.43
C THR A 312 -7.20 10.58 7.20
N MET A 313 -7.30 11.86 6.85
CA MET A 313 -6.69 12.94 7.62
C MET A 313 -7.30 13.01 9.02
N ILE A 314 -6.46 12.97 10.04
CA ILE A 314 -6.84 13.09 11.45
C ILE A 314 -6.61 14.53 11.89
N TYR A 315 -7.71 15.27 12.05
CA TYR A 315 -7.66 16.66 12.49
C TYR A 315 -7.59 16.77 14.02
N GLY A 316 -6.98 17.84 14.52
CA GLY A 316 -6.92 18.16 15.95
C GLY A 316 -8.28 18.32 16.63
N THR A 317 -9.31 18.63 15.84
CA THR A 317 -10.71 18.73 16.28
C THR A 317 -11.42 17.38 16.38
N PHE A 318 -10.77 16.27 16.03
CA PHE A 318 -11.37 14.94 16.19
C PHE A 318 -11.34 14.53 17.66
N ASN A 319 -12.53 14.35 18.24
CA ASN A 319 -12.66 13.57 19.46
C ASN A 319 -12.50 12.07 19.16
N LEU A 320 -12.37 11.26 20.22
CA LEU A 320 -12.14 9.83 20.09
C LEU A 320 -13.28 9.12 19.32
N LYS A 321 -14.55 9.47 19.56
CA LYS A 321 -15.69 8.93 18.82
C LYS A 321 -15.58 9.15 17.32
N ARG A 322 -15.15 10.35 16.89
CA ARG A 322 -14.92 10.66 15.48
C ARG A 322 -13.72 9.90 14.93
N PHE A 323 -12.65 9.74 15.69
CA PHE A 323 -11.51 8.89 15.30
C PHE A 323 -11.96 7.45 15.02
N ILE A 324 -12.72 6.83 15.94
CA ILE A 324 -13.20 5.45 15.85
C ILE A 324 -14.03 5.22 14.58
N LYS A 325 -14.86 6.18 14.16
CA LYS A 325 -15.64 6.08 12.92
C LYS A 325 -14.79 5.94 11.65
N ASN A 326 -13.50 6.27 11.68
CA ASN A 326 -12.61 6.21 10.52
C ASN A 326 -11.73 4.95 10.46
N ILE A 327 -11.77 4.07 11.46
CA ILE A 327 -10.93 2.85 11.55
C ILE A 327 -11.69 1.55 11.26
N ARG A 328 -12.73 1.62 10.41
CA ARG A 328 -13.44 0.44 9.92
C ARG A 328 -12.46 -0.50 9.19
N HIS A 329 -12.34 -1.73 9.65
CA HIS A 329 -11.32 -2.68 9.20
C HIS A 329 -11.88 -3.83 8.33
N PHE A 330 -13.18 -3.85 8.06
CA PHE A 330 -13.81 -4.89 7.25
C PHE A 330 -14.97 -4.31 6.42
N ALA A 331 -15.16 -4.82 5.21
CA ALA A 331 -16.28 -4.51 4.33
C ALA A 331 -17.19 -5.74 4.22
N GLU A 332 -18.38 -5.67 4.83
CA GLU A 332 -19.40 -6.72 4.68
C GLU A 332 -20.13 -6.58 3.36
N ASN A 333 -19.84 -7.49 2.42
CA ASN A 333 -20.33 -7.45 1.06
C ASN A 333 -20.71 -8.87 0.56
N LYS A 334 -21.44 -9.67 1.36
CA LYS A 334 -21.96 -11.02 1.06
C LYS A 334 -21.53 -11.58 -0.32
N ILE A 335 -20.32 -12.12 -0.37
CA ILE A 335 -19.63 -12.59 -1.58
C ILE A 335 -20.27 -13.89 -2.06
N THR A 336 -20.41 -14.85 -1.14
CA THR A 336 -21.11 -16.12 -1.36
C THR A 336 -21.71 -16.60 -0.05
N GLN A 337 -22.31 -17.80 -0.03
CA GLN A 337 -22.78 -18.40 1.21
C GLN A 337 -21.60 -18.70 2.14
N PRO A 338 -21.67 -18.32 3.43
CA PRO A 338 -20.60 -18.59 4.38
C PRO A 338 -20.28 -20.07 4.51
N GLU A 339 -19.00 -20.38 4.45
CA GLU A 339 -18.45 -21.68 4.76
C GLU A 339 -17.84 -21.70 6.17
N PRO A 340 -17.73 -22.87 6.82
CA PRO A 340 -17.16 -22.98 8.17
C PRO A 340 -15.73 -22.39 8.29
N ILE A 341 -14.90 -22.54 7.26
CA ILE A 341 -13.55 -21.94 7.22
C ILE A 341 -13.56 -20.40 7.37
N ASP A 342 -14.64 -19.71 6.98
CA ASP A 342 -14.75 -18.24 7.06
C ASP A 342 -14.91 -17.74 8.51
N SER A 343 -15.28 -18.62 9.44
CA SER A 343 -15.37 -18.30 10.88
C SER A 343 -14.06 -18.48 11.65
N LEU A 344 -12.98 -18.97 11.00
CA LEU A 344 -11.79 -19.51 11.68
C LEU A 344 -12.19 -20.60 12.68
N LEU A 345 -12.38 -21.81 12.17
CA LEU A 345 -12.63 -22.97 13.01
C LEU A 345 -11.43 -23.25 13.92
N SER A 346 -11.71 -23.68 15.14
CA SER A 346 -10.66 -24.25 15.99
C SER A 346 -10.14 -25.57 15.41
N LEU A 347 -8.89 -25.92 15.73
CA LEU A 347 -8.26 -27.21 15.42
C LEU A 347 -9.20 -28.40 15.73
N ALA A 348 -9.92 -28.36 16.85
CA ALA A 348 -10.86 -29.40 17.26
C ALA A 348 -11.96 -29.59 16.21
N THR A 349 -12.59 -28.50 15.77
CA THR A 349 -13.76 -28.59 14.88
C THR A 349 -13.44 -29.15 13.49
N LEU A 350 -12.27 -28.81 12.94
CA LEU A 350 -11.87 -29.29 11.61
C LEU A 350 -11.37 -30.73 11.61
N THR A 351 -10.83 -31.21 12.74
CA THR A 351 -10.25 -32.56 12.83
C THR A 351 -11.20 -33.60 13.39
N GLU A 352 -12.30 -33.19 14.03
CA GLU A 352 -13.37 -34.09 14.51
C GLU A 352 -14.38 -34.48 13.43
N ILE A 353 -14.59 -33.61 12.42
CA ILE A 353 -15.55 -33.84 11.33
C ILE A 353 -14.82 -34.40 10.12
N SER A 354 -15.30 -35.52 9.55
CA SER A 354 -14.69 -36.09 8.34
C SER A 354 -14.80 -35.13 7.15
N PRO A 355 -13.75 -34.98 6.32
CA PRO A 355 -13.76 -34.08 5.16
C PRO A 355 -14.94 -34.31 4.21
N GLU A 356 -15.37 -35.56 4.04
CA GLU A 356 -16.50 -35.96 3.18
C GLU A 356 -17.84 -35.34 3.63
N ALA A 357 -18.02 -35.10 4.93
CA ALA A 357 -19.22 -34.44 5.43
C ALA A 357 -19.36 -33.00 4.89
N TYR A 358 -18.23 -32.32 4.66
CA TYR A 358 -18.20 -30.99 4.03
C TYR A 358 -18.48 -31.10 2.52
N GLU A 359 -17.97 -32.13 1.85
CA GLU A 359 -18.27 -32.41 0.43
C GLU A 359 -19.77 -32.64 0.18
N GLN A 360 -20.42 -33.45 1.03
CA GLN A 360 -21.86 -33.73 0.94
C GLN A 360 -22.71 -32.46 1.08
N LYS A 361 -22.24 -31.49 1.87
CA LYS A 361 -22.85 -30.17 2.05
C LYS A 361 -22.42 -29.14 1.01
N GLN A 362 -21.61 -29.53 0.02
CA GLN A 362 -21.02 -28.67 -1.00
C GLN A 362 -20.14 -27.53 -0.45
N GLN A 363 -19.53 -27.74 0.71
CA GLN A 363 -18.62 -26.79 1.37
C GLN A 363 -17.19 -27.04 0.89
N TRP A 364 -16.95 -26.81 -0.41
CA TRP A 364 -15.75 -27.30 -1.12
C TRP A 364 -14.43 -26.71 -0.59
N ARG A 365 -14.40 -25.43 -0.18
CA ARG A 365 -13.17 -24.81 0.38
C ARG A 365 -12.84 -25.42 1.74
N THR A 366 -13.87 -25.64 2.56
CA THR A 366 -13.74 -26.28 3.87
C THR A 366 -13.31 -27.74 3.73
N ALA A 367 -13.91 -28.48 2.79
CA ALA A 367 -13.52 -29.86 2.48
C ALA A 367 -12.04 -29.95 2.06
N LEU A 368 -11.58 -29.06 1.17
CA LEU A 368 -10.17 -29.01 0.77
C LEU A 368 -9.24 -28.76 1.96
N LEU A 369 -9.57 -27.81 2.84
CA LEU A 369 -8.77 -27.56 4.04
C LEU A 369 -8.74 -28.78 4.96
N ALA A 370 -9.88 -29.43 5.21
CA ALA A 370 -9.98 -30.60 6.07
C ALA A 370 -9.13 -31.76 5.54
N TRP A 371 -9.17 -32.05 4.22
CA TRP A 371 -8.32 -33.07 3.60
C TRP A 371 -6.83 -32.75 3.71
N LYS A 372 -6.42 -31.48 3.52
CA LYS A 372 -5.02 -31.05 3.69
C LYS A 372 -4.55 -31.24 5.14
N LEU A 373 -5.39 -30.89 6.12
CA LEU A 373 -5.10 -31.11 7.53
C LEU A 373 -4.97 -32.61 7.85
N GLN A 374 -5.85 -33.45 7.31
CA GLN A 374 -5.78 -34.90 7.49
C GLN A 374 -4.50 -35.49 6.88
N ARG A 375 -4.12 -35.05 5.66
CA ARG A 375 -2.85 -35.44 5.03
C ARG A 375 -1.66 -35.12 5.93
N ASP A 376 -1.58 -33.88 6.41
CA ASP A 376 -0.42 -33.40 7.15
C ASP A 376 -0.37 -33.98 8.57
N LYS A 377 -1.54 -34.28 9.16
CA LYS A 377 -1.64 -35.03 10.43
C LYS A 377 -1.12 -36.46 10.26
N LEU A 378 -1.52 -37.15 9.19
CA LEU A 378 -1.07 -38.51 8.88
C LEU A 378 0.45 -38.56 8.66
N LEU A 379 1.00 -37.62 7.90
CA LEU A 379 2.45 -37.46 7.68
C LEU A 379 3.21 -37.18 8.99
N SER A 380 2.63 -36.36 9.88
CA SER A 380 3.24 -36.04 11.18
C SER A 380 3.27 -37.26 12.12
N GLN A 381 2.18 -38.03 12.17
CA GLN A 381 2.10 -39.27 12.96
C GLN A 381 3.14 -40.31 12.52
N GLN A 382 3.35 -40.46 11.22
CA GLN A 382 4.34 -41.41 10.67
C GLN A 382 5.78 -41.08 11.05
N GLN A 383 6.13 -39.79 11.22
CA GLN A 383 7.47 -39.40 11.71
C GLN A 383 7.71 -39.81 13.17
N SER A 384 6.66 -39.78 13.99
CA SER A 384 6.73 -40.17 15.40
C SER A 384 6.61 -41.68 15.65
N ALA A 385 6.08 -42.43 14.67
CA ALA A 385 5.81 -43.85 14.80
C ALA A 385 7.07 -44.72 14.65
N SER A 386 7.12 -45.84 15.39
CA SER A 386 8.21 -46.82 15.31
C SER A 386 8.11 -47.74 14.09
N SER A 387 6.94 -47.82 13.46
CA SER A 387 6.67 -48.62 12.26
C SER A 387 5.61 -47.92 11.39
N VAL A 388 5.64 -48.19 10.07
CA VAL A 388 4.66 -47.66 9.11
C VAL A 388 3.42 -48.57 9.13
N PRO A 389 2.21 -48.04 9.38
CA PRO A 389 0.97 -48.83 9.28
C PRO A 389 0.78 -49.42 7.87
N GLU A 390 0.27 -50.65 7.77
CA GLU A 390 0.12 -51.37 6.48
C GLU A 390 -0.63 -50.55 5.41
N ASN A 391 -1.65 -49.77 5.80
CA ASN A 391 -2.46 -49.00 4.87
C ASN A 391 -1.99 -47.55 4.66
N PHE A 392 -0.88 -47.13 5.28
CA PHE A 392 -0.42 -45.73 5.28
C PHE A 392 -0.26 -45.16 3.87
N HIS A 393 0.47 -45.87 3.00
CA HIS A 393 0.75 -45.41 1.64
C HIS A 393 -0.52 -45.30 0.80
N GLN A 394 -1.42 -46.29 0.92
CA GLN A 394 -2.69 -46.29 0.21
C GLN A 394 -3.60 -45.14 0.68
N SER A 395 -3.75 -44.94 1.99
CA SER A 395 -4.53 -43.83 2.55
C SER A 395 -3.94 -42.47 2.16
N LEU A 396 -2.62 -42.31 2.22
CA LEU A 396 -1.95 -41.08 1.81
C LEU A 396 -2.16 -40.78 0.32
N GLN A 397 -2.08 -41.80 -0.55
CA GLN A 397 -2.33 -41.64 -1.98
C GLN A 397 -3.78 -41.24 -2.27
N GLN A 398 -4.75 -41.87 -1.59
CA GLN A 398 -6.17 -41.50 -1.70
C GLN A 398 -6.43 -40.05 -1.27
N ILE A 399 -5.85 -39.62 -0.14
CA ILE A 399 -5.96 -38.24 0.33
C ILE A 399 -5.33 -37.26 -0.67
N LYS A 400 -4.14 -37.57 -1.21
CA LYS A 400 -3.48 -36.73 -2.23
C LYS A 400 -4.34 -36.60 -3.49
N GLN A 401 -4.97 -37.68 -3.94
CA GLN A 401 -5.90 -37.63 -5.09
C GLN A 401 -7.11 -36.75 -4.78
N LYS A 402 -7.73 -36.90 -3.60
CA LYS A 402 -8.86 -36.07 -3.17
C LYS A 402 -8.53 -34.57 -3.14
N ILE A 403 -7.35 -34.21 -2.64
CA ILE A 403 -6.86 -32.82 -2.65
C ILE A 403 -6.72 -32.30 -4.08
N ALA A 404 -6.19 -33.11 -5.01
CA ALA A 404 -6.04 -32.74 -6.42
C ALA A 404 -7.39 -32.53 -7.12
N ASP A 405 -8.34 -33.44 -6.90
CA ASP A 405 -9.69 -33.38 -7.46
C ASP A 405 -10.45 -32.14 -6.96
N LEU A 406 -10.41 -31.89 -5.64
CA LEU A 406 -11.06 -30.71 -5.05
C LEU A 406 -10.41 -29.39 -5.48
N SER A 407 -9.09 -29.36 -5.63
CA SER A 407 -8.38 -28.18 -6.17
C SER A 407 -8.85 -27.89 -7.60
N SER A 408 -8.91 -28.91 -8.45
CA SER A 408 -9.39 -28.78 -9.83
C SER A 408 -10.86 -28.32 -9.89
N LYS A 409 -11.70 -28.82 -8.98
CA LYS A 409 -13.10 -28.40 -8.85
C LYS A 409 -13.23 -26.92 -8.47
N LEU A 410 -12.46 -26.47 -7.48
CA LEU A 410 -12.46 -25.06 -7.05
C LEU A 410 -11.94 -24.13 -8.15
N ASP A 411 -10.93 -24.56 -8.92
CA ASP A 411 -10.44 -23.82 -10.08
C ASP A 411 -11.52 -23.68 -11.16
N ALA A 412 -12.28 -24.75 -11.44
CA ALA A 412 -13.41 -24.68 -12.37
C ALA A 412 -14.49 -23.69 -11.89
N ILE A 413 -14.86 -23.72 -10.61
CA ILE A 413 -15.82 -22.76 -10.00
C ILE A 413 -15.29 -21.33 -10.13
N ALA A 414 -14.01 -21.10 -9.82
CA ALA A 414 -13.38 -19.78 -9.92
C ALA A 414 -13.40 -19.25 -11.36
N ASN A 415 -13.12 -20.11 -12.35
CA ASN A 415 -13.17 -19.79 -13.77
C ASN A 415 -14.59 -19.43 -14.24
N THR A 416 -15.62 -20.13 -13.76
CA THR A 416 -17.02 -19.76 -14.04
C THR A 416 -17.33 -18.34 -13.56
N HIS A 417 -16.93 -17.99 -12.33
CA HIS A 417 -17.10 -16.64 -11.81
C HIS A 417 -16.27 -15.59 -12.58
N TYR A 418 -15.09 -15.97 -13.08
CA TYR A 418 -14.26 -15.06 -13.86
C TYR A 418 -14.92 -14.75 -15.21
N GLN A 419 -15.48 -15.76 -15.89
CA GLN A 419 -16.22 -15.55 -17.14
C GLN A 419 -17.48 -14.71 -16.92
N ASP A 420 -18.23 -14.92 -15.84
CA ASP A 420 -19.34 -14.04 -15.46
C ASP A 420 -18.84 -12.60 -15.24
N ALA A 421 -17.72 -12.40 -14.54
CA ALA A 421 -17.15 -11.07 -14.37
C ALA A 421 -16.87 -10.36 -15.70
N LEU A 422 -16.27 -11.05 -16.67
CA LEU A 422 -16.00 -10.50 -18.00
C LEU A 422 -17.30 -10.15 -18.74
N TYR A 423 -18.30 -11.04 -18.69
CA TYR A 423 -19.62 -10.79 -19.25
C TYR A 423 -20.27 -9.52 -18.65
N GLN A 424 -20.26 -9.41 -17.31
CA GLN A 424 -20.84 -8.27 -16.60
C GLN A 424 -20.08 -6.97 -16.90
N LEU A 425 -18.76 -7.00 -17.10
CA LEU A 425 -17.99 -5.82 -17.50
C LEU A 425 -18.38 -5.34 -18.89
N ASN A 426 -18.51 -6.26 -19.85
CA ASN A 426 -18.95 -5.93 -21.21
C ASN A 426 -20.38 -5.36 -21.21
N ALA A 427 -21.23 -5.82 -20.30
CA ALA A 427 -22.58 -5.28 -20.08
C ALA A 427 -22.60 -3.95 -19.27
N GLY A 428 -21.46 -3.45 -18.78
CA GLY A 428 -21.37 -2.22 -17.99
C GLY A 428 -21.69 -2.36 -16.49
N SER A 429 -21.97 -3.58 -16.01
CA SER A 429 -22.37 -3.92 -14.65
C SER A 429 -21.18 -4.05 -13.68
N THR A 430 -20.41 -2.96 -13.52
CA THR A 430 -19.14 -2.95 -12.76
C THR A 430 -19.19 -3.49 -11.33
N LYS A 431 -20.28 -3.26 -10.58
CA LYS A 431 -20.42 -3.78 -9.20
C LYS A 431 -20.62 -5.30 -9.17
N ILE A 432 -21.36 -5.85 -10.13
CA ILE A 432 -21.60 -7.29 -10.24
C ILE A 432 -20.30 -7.97 -10.65
N ALA A 433 -19.60 -7.39 -11.63
CA ALA A 433 -18.26 -7.84 -12.03
C ALA A 433 -17.27 -7.84 -10.86
N GLU A 434 -17.20 -6.77 -10.05
CA GLU A 434 -16.32 -6.73 -8.88
C GLU A 434 -16.63 -7.88 -7.90
N LYS A 435 -17.92 -8.14 -7.63
CA LYS A 435 -18.33 -9.27 -6.79
C LYS A 435 -17.91 -10.62 -7.39
N ALA A 436 -18.12 -10.82 -8.69
CA ALA A 436 -17.74 -12.05 -9.38
C ALA A 436 -16.22 -12.28 -9.36
N LEU A 437 -15.41 -11.23 -9.54
CA LEU A 437 -13.94 -11.33 -9.39
C LEU A 437 -13.51 -11.66 -7.96
N LEU A 438 -14.21 -11.12 -6.95
CA LEU A 438 -13.96 -11.51 -5.55
C LEU A 438 -14.36 -12.97 -5.31
N GLN A 439 -15.42 -13.48 -5.93
CA GLN A 439 -15.76 -14.91 -5.87
C GLN A 439 -14.67 -15.75 -6.53
N THR A 440 -14.16 -15.35 -7.70
CA THR A 440 -13.02 -16.00 -8.37
C THR A 440 -11.83 -16.12 -7.43
N LEU A 441 -11.40 -15.02 -6.80
CA LEU A 441 -10.25 -15.03 -5.88
C LEU A 441 -10.52 -15.78 -4.57
N LEU A 442 -11.77 -15.87 -4.12
CA LEU A 442 -12.16 -16.63 -2.94
C LEU A 442 -11.98 -18.15 -3.17
N PHE A 443 -12.31 -18.63 -4.38
CA PHE A 443 -12.21 -20.04 -4.75
C PHE A 443 -10.83 -20.42 -5.32
N ASN A 444 -10.17 -19.52 -6.04
CA ASN A 444 -8.79 -19.67 -6.50
C ASN A 444 -7.96 -18.38 -6.22
N PRO A 445 -7.26 -18.33 -5.07
CA PRO A 445 -6.43 -17.18 -4.72
C PRO A 445 -5.24 -16.92 -5.66
N LYS A 446 -4.90 -17.87 -6.54
CA LYS A 446 -3.77 -17.75 -7.48
C LYS A 446 -4.18 -17.18 -8.85
N HIS A 447 -5.46 -16.91 -9.08
CA HIS A 447 -5.97 -16.41 -10.37
C HIS A 447 -5.51 -14.97 -10.64
N GLN A 448 -4.40 -14.83 -11.37
CA GLN A 448 -3.70 -13.55 -11.57
C GLN A 448 -4.49 -12.55 -12.40
N GLU A 449 -5.23 -13.02 -13.40
CA GLU A 449 -6.03 -12.18 -14.29
C GLU A 449 -7.17 -11.50 -13.53
N ALA A 450 -7.85 -12.23 -12.64
CA ALA A 450 -8.91 -11.68 -11.81
C ALA A 450 -8.37 -10.61 -10.85
N LEU A 451 -7.23 -10.89 -10.19
CA LEU A 451 -6.56 -9.94 -9.31
C LEU A 451 -6.13 -8.68 -10.05
N SER A 452 -5.46 -8.83 -11.20
CA SER A 452 -5.01 -7.73 -12.06
C SER A 452 -6.17 -6.87 -12.55
N LEU A 453 -7.31 -7.49 -12.88
CA LEU A 453 -8.50 -6.77 -13.32
C LEU A 453 -9.11 -5.94 -12.19
N LEU A 454 -9.19 -6.47 -10.97
CA LEU A 454 -9.63 -5.72 -9.79
C LEU A 454 -8.67 -4.55 -9.49
N GLN A 455 -7.36 -4.81 -9.42
CA GLN A 455 -6.32 -3.82 -9.09
C GLN A 455 -6.20 -2.70 -10.14
N SER A 456 -6.51 -2.98 -11.41
CA SER A 456 -6.56 -1.97 -12.48
C SER A 456 -7.85 -1.14 -12.51
N ASN A 457 -8.67 -1.21 -11.45
CA ASN A 457 -9.99 -0.60 -11.35
C ASN A 457 -10.88 -1.02 -12.53
N LEU A 458 -10.95 -2.33 -12.76
CA LEU A 458 -11.72 -2.95 -13.82
C LEU A 458 -11.29 -2.45 -15.21
N GLY A 459 -9.97 -2.38 -15.42
CA GLY A 459 -9.35 -1.96 -16.68
C GLY A 459 -9.25 -0.44 -16.91
N LYS A 460 -9.85 0.40 -16.04
CA LYS A 460 -9.89 1.86 -16.23
C LYS A 460 -8.53 2.56 -16.19
N PHE A 461 -7.54 1.95 -15.55
CA PHE A 461 -6.19 2.52 -15.43
C PHE A 461 -5.15 1.80 -16.31
N LYS A 462 -5.57 0.95 -17.25
CA LYS A 462 -4.64 0.34 -18.19
C LYS A 462 -3.99 1.42 -19.08
N PRO A 463 -2.69 1.30 -19.38
CA PRO A 463 -2.04 2.10 -20.41
C PRO A 463 -2.77 1.97 -21.75
N VAL A 464 -2.68 3.02 -22.56
CA VAL A 464 -3.13 3.01 -23.94
C VAL A 464 -2.05 2.33 -24.78
N SER A 465 -2.43 1.25 -25.48
CA SER A 465 -1.56 0.60 -26.46
C SER A 465 -1.78 1.23 -27.83
N TYR A 466 -0.70 1.50 -28.56
CA TYR A 466 -0.76 2.01 -29.93
C TYR A 466 0.18 1.20 -30.84
N THR A 467 -0.33 0.71 -31.96
CA THR A 467 0.48 0.05 -33.00
C THR A 467 1.12 1.10 -33.89
N VAL A 468 2.45 1.17 -33.89
CA VAL A 468 3.23 2.05 -34.76
C VAL A 468 2.93 1.72 -36.23
N LYS A 469 2.60 2.74 -37.03
CA LYS A 469 2.37 2.64 -38.48
C LYS A 469 3.60 3.09 -39.25
N ALA A 470 3.68 2.71 -40.52
CA ALA A 470 4.69 3.23 -41.42
C ALA A 470 4.66 4.77 -41.47
N ASN A 471 5.83 5.40 -41.37
CA ASN A 471 6.03 6.85 -41.35
C ASN A 471 5.45 7.59 -40.13
N ASP A 472 5.12 6.88 -39.05
CA ASP A 472 4.80 7.56 -37.80
C ASP A 472 6.03 8.32 -37.26
N SER A 473 5.74 9.41 -36.56
CA SER A 473 6.67 10.16 -35.73
C SER A 473 6.08 10.31 -34.33
N PHE A 474 6.88 10.72 -33.34
CA PHE A 474 6.38 11.00 -31.99
C PHE A 474 5.23 12.01 -32.01
N LYS A 475 5.29 13.01 -32.91
CA LYS A 475 4.20 13.99 -33.08
C LYS A 475 2.95 13.38 -33.71
N SER A 476 3.07 12.50 -34.71
CA SER A 476 1.89 11.88 -35.33
C SER A 476 1.20 10.93 -34.34
N ILE A 477 1.97 10.13 -33.60
CA ILE A 477 1.46 9.22 -32.56
C ILE A 477 0.76 10.04 -31.48
N ALA A 478 1.41 11.08 -30.95
CA ALA A 478 0.80 11.95 -29.94
C ALA A 478 -0.49 12.63 -30.42
N THR A 479 -0.55 13.02 -31.70
CA THR A 479 -1.75 13.60 -32.29
C THR A 479 -2.88 12.56 -32.39
N GLN A 480 -2.58 11.33 -32.81
CA GLN A 480 -3.58 10.26 -32.91
C GLN A 480 -4.09 9.81 -31.53
N VAL A 481 -3.19 9.63 -30.57
CA VAL A 481 -3.51 9.09 -29.24
C VAL A 481 -4.12 10.17 -28.33
N TYR A 482 -3.57 11.39 -28.35
CA TYR A 482 -3.92 12.44 -27.39
C TYR A 482 -4.61 13.66 -27.99
N GLN A 483 -4.72 13.74 -29.32
CA GLN A 483 -5.21 14.94 -30.03
C GLN A 483 -4.38 16.19 -29.71
N ASP A 484 -3.09 16.02 -29.37
CA ASP A 484 -2.17 17.11 -29.03
C ASP A 484 -0.70 16.70 -29.34
N PRO A 485 -0.07 17.26 -30.38
CA PRO A 485 1.31 16.94 -30.75
C PRO A 485 2.33 17.35 -29.67
N ASN A 486 1.98 18.25 -28.74
CA ASN A 486 2.87 18.63 -27.64
C ASN A 486 3.07 17.49 -26.62
N LYS A 487 2.32 16.39 -26.75
CA LYS A 487 2.49 15.18 -25.94
C LYS A 487 3.53 14.21 -26.49
N ALA A 488 4.17 14.53 -27.61
CA ALA A 488 5.26 13.75 -28.21
C ALA A 488 6.35 13.27 -27.21
N PRO A 489 6.77 14.07 -26.21
CA PRO A 489 7.77 13.61 -25.24
C PRO A 489 7.35 12.40 -24.39
N LEU A 490 6.07 12.03 -24.36
CA LEU A 490 5.61 10.84 -23.62
C LEU A 490 6.01 9.54 -24.32
N ILE A 491 6.23 9.53 -25.63
CA ILE A 491 6.59 8.31 -26.37
C ILE A 491 7.93 7.76 -25.87
N PRO A 492 9.07 8.48 -26.02
CA PRO A 492 10.35 7.98 -25.54
C PRO A 492 10.40 7.89 -24.01
N LEU A 493 9.61 8.70 -23.28
CA LEU A 493 9.56 8.64 -21.83
C LEU A 493 8.97 7.33 -21.30
N PHE A 494 7.99 6.71 -21.98
CA PHE A 494 7.32 5.51 -21.49
C PHE A 494 7.73 4.22 -22.21
N ASN A 495 8.63 4.30 -23.19
CA ASN A 495 9.09 3.16 -23.98
C ASN A 495 10.62 3.18 -24.00
N ASP A 496 11.25 2.44 -23.09
CA ASP A 496 12.71 2.53 -22.86
C ASP A 496 13.55 2.10 -24.08
N ASN A 497 12.95 1.36 -25.03
CA ASN A 497 13.59 0.96 -26.29
C ASN A 497 13.47 2.00 -27.41
N ILE A 498 12.81 3.13 -27.15
CA ILE A 498 12.53 4.19 -28.14
C ILE A 498 13.15 5.49 -27.63
N ASN A 499 14.26 5.91 -28.21
CA ASN A 499 14.96 7.14 -27.84
C ASN A 499 14.82 8.22 -28.90
N ASN A 500 14.70 7.83 -30.17
CA ASN A 500 14.57 8.72 -31.32
C ASN A 500 13.52 8.19 -32.33
N GLU A 501 13.24 8.96 -33.36
CA GLU A 501 12.22 8.63 -34.36
C GLU A 501 12.59 7.39 -35.19
N GLN A 502 13.89 7.10 -35.34
CA GLN A 502 14.37 5.92 -36.07
C GLN A 502 14.09 4.61 -35.33
N ASP A 503 13.87 4.66 -34.02
CA ASP A 503 13.51 3.50 -33.21
C ASP A 503 12.02 3.09 -33.38
N LEU A 504 11.22 3.88 -34.11
CA LEU A 504 9.82 3.57 -34.42
C LEU A 504 9.72 2.53 -35.55
N ILE A 505 9.59 1.26 -35.16
CA ILE A 505 9.41 0.15 -36.10
C ILE A 505 7.93 -0.11 -36.33
N SER A 506 7.47 -0.03 -37.59
CA SER A 506 6.08 -0.33 -37.96
C SER A 506 5.64 -1.72 -37.47
N GLY A 507 4.44 -1.80 -36.90
CA GLY A 507 3.89 -3.01 -36.31
C GLY A 507 4.22 -3.21 -34.82
N THR A 508 5.18 -2.48 -34.26
CA THR A 508 5.47 -2.55 -32.81
C THR A 508 4.40 -1.84 -31.98
N GLN A 509 4.22 -2.29 -30.74
CA GLN A 509 3.32 -1.67 -29.77
C GLN A 509 4.09 -0.69 -28.88
N VAL A 510 3.54 0.52 -28.73
CA VAL A 510 3.98 1.46 -27.69
C VAL A 510 2.93 1.56 -26.59
N SER A 511 3.39 1.59 -25.34
CA SER A 511 2.54 1.74 -24.16
C SER A 511 2.60 3.19 -23.68
N LEU A 512 1.43 3.80 -23.53
CA LEU A 512 1.30 5.22 -23.26
C LEU A 512 0.34 5.48 -22.10
N PRO A 513 0.63 6.43 -21.19
CA PRO A 513 -0.26 6.72 -20.09
C PRO A 513 -1.57 7.33 -20.59
N SER A 514 -2.67 7.00 -19.93
CA SER A 514 -3.92 7.75 -20.10
C SER A 514 -3.71 9.21 -19.66
N LEU A 515 -4.34 10.17 -20.34
CA LEU A 515 -4.37 11.58 -19.91
C LEU A 515 -5.76 11.96 -19.41
N PRO A 516 -5.89 12.83 -18.39
CA PRO A 516 -7.20 13.32 -17.97
C PRO A 516 -7.85 14.13 -19.11
N LYS A 517 -9.16 13.95 -19.28
CA LYS A 517 -9.96 14.74 -20.24
C LYS A 517 -9.77 16.23 -19.96
N GLY A 518 -9.26 16.97 -20.94
CA GLY A 518 -9.02 18.41 -20.80
C GLY A 518 -7.64 18.81 -20.30
N PHE A 519 -6.59 17.98 -20.47
CA PHE A 519 -5.18 18.44 -20.45
C PHE A 519 -4.86 19.37 -21.64
N LYS A 520 -5.80 20.24 -22.00
CA LYS A 520 -5.58 21.38 -22.86
C LYS A 520 -4.75 22.35 -22.02
N THR A 521 -3.64 22.86 -22.55
CA THR A 521 -3.16 24.20 -22.14
C THR A 521 -4.40 25.06 -22.03
N GLN A 522 -4.62 25.74 -20.89
CA GLN A 522 -5.80 26.57 -20.72
C GLN A 522 -5.96 27.43 -21.97
N LYS A 523 -6.90 27.05 -22.86
CA LYS A 523 -7.35 27.96 -23.90
C LYS A 523 -7.89 29.13 -23.11
N THR A 524 -7.39 30.31 -23.39
CA THR A 524 -7.81 31.57 -22.80
C THR A 524 -9.27 31.81 -23.18
N VAL A 525 -10.19 31.08 -22.54
CA VAL A 525 -11.63 31.34 -22.64
C VAL A 525 -11.91 32.40 -21.59
N ILE A 526 -11.68 33.64 -21.98
CA ILE A 526 -12.13 34.82 -21.27
C ILE A 526 -13.63 34.90 -21.49
N ILE A 527 -14.45 34.31 -20.62
CA ILE A 527 -15.72 34.91 -20.19
C ILE A 527 -15.99 34.46 -18.75
N LYS A 528 -15.73 35.34 -17.77
CA LYS A 528 -16.32 35.27 -16.42
C LYS A 528 -16.62 36.69 -15.94
N LYS A 529 -17.91 37.07 -15.91
CA LYS A 529 -18.41 38.23 -15.15
C LYS A 529 -18.21 37.93 -13.67
N ARG A 530 -17.07 38.34 -13.08
CA ARG A 530 -16.83 38.23 -11.63
C ARG A 530 -16.79 39.57 -10.90
N CYS A 531 -16.77 40.68 -11.64
CA CYS A 531 -16.62 42.03 -11.07
C CYS A 531 -17.62 43.02 -11.67
N ASN A 532 -18.80 42.56 -12.14
CA ASN A 532 -19.77 43.38 -12.91
C ASN A 532 -19.19 44.08 -14.15
N VAL A 533 -18.08 43.58 -14.68
CA VAL A 533 -17.42 44.10 -15.88
C VAL A 533 -17.29 42.97 -16.90
N VAL A 534 -17.58 43.29 -18.16
CA VAL A 534 -17.32 42.40 -19.29
C VAL A 534 -15.83 42.46 -19.60
N LEU A 535 -15.17 41.30 -19.55
CA LEU A 535 -13.75 41.21 -19.84
C LEU A 535 -13.52 41.37 -21.36
N THR A 536 -13.06 42.55 -21.78
CA THR A 536 -12.64 42.83 -23.17
C THR A 536 -11.16 42.49 -23.42
N LYS A 537 -10.40 42.25 -22.34
CA LYS A 537 -8.99 41.81 -22.32
C LYS A 537 -8.70 41.00 -21.04
N SER A 538 -7.44 40.62 -20.81
CA SER A 538 -7.05 39.86 -19.61
C SER A 538 -7.43 40.62 -18.33
N ALA A 539 -7.85 39.91 -17.28
CA ALA A 539 -8.29 40.55 -16.03
C ALA A 539 -7.19 41.41 -15.39
N THR A 540 -5.92 41.03 -15.54
CA THR A 540 -4.77 41.83 -15.11
C THR A 540 -4.61 43.11 -15.93
N ALA A 541 -4.71 43.03 -17.27
CA ALA A 541 -4.61 44.21 -18.12
C ALA A 541 -5.82 45.15 -17.96
N LEU A 542 -7.00 44.58 -17.74
CA LEU A 542 -8.20 45.37 -17.44
C LEU A 542 -8.13 45.97 -16.03
N ALA A 543 -7.56 45.27 -15.05
CA ALA A 543 -7.32 45.83 -13.73
C ALA A 543 -6.38 47.05 -13.79
N ALA A 544 -5.33 46.99 -14.61
CA ALA A 544 -4.44 48.12 -14.83
C ALA A 544 -5.17 49.32 -15.46
N ASP A 545 -6.06 49.11 -16.43
CA ASP A 545 -6.91 50.19 -16.97
C ASP A 545 -7.80 50.83 -15.91
N TYR A 546 -8.44 50.02 -15.07
CA TYR A 546 -9.29 50.52 -13.99
C TYR A 546 -8.46 51.26 -12.94
N TYR A 547 -7.23 50.82 -12.67
CA TYR A 547 -6.28 51.55 -11.82
C TYR A 547 -5.90 52.90 -12.44
N HIS A 548 -5.56 52.97 -13.74
CA HIS A 548 -5.31 54.25 -14.42
C HIS A 548 -6.53 55.17 -14.42
N LYS A 549 -7.74 54.63 -14.62
CA LYS A 549 -8.98 55.41 -14.47
C LYS A 549 -9.17 55.90 -13.04
N ALA A 550 -8.76 55.14 -12.03
CA ALA A 550 -8.84 55.58 -10.65
C ALA A 550 -7.91 56.77 -10.40
N ASN A 551 -6.66 56.73 -10.87
CA ASN A 551 -5.72 57.86 -10.79
C ASN A 551 -6.30 59.11 -11.46
N ASN A 552 -6.78 58.98 -12.70
CA ASN A 552 -7.38 60.13 -13.40
C ASN A 552 -8.60 60.69 -12.66
N ASN A 553 -9.43 59.84 -12.02
CA ASN A 553 -10.58 60.34 -11.23
C ASN A 553 -10.14 60.99 -9.91
N PHE A 554 -9.07 60.51 -9.28
CA PHE A 554 -8.48 61.13 -8.10
C PHE A 554 -7.91 62.52 -8.42
N ASP A 555 -7.16 62.64 -9.52
CA ASP A 555 -6.57 63.92 -9.97
C ASP A 555 -7.61 64.99 -10.32
N HIS A 556 -8.86 64.58 -10.57
CA HIS A 556 -10.00 65.47 -10.87
C HIS A 556 -11.02 65.55 -9.72
N ASP A 557 -10.61 65.20 -8.49
CA ASP A 557 -11.40 65.30 -7.26
C ASP A 557 -12.71 64.47 -7.26
N GLN A 558 -12.74 63.36 -8.01
CA GLN A 558 -13.88 62.44 -8.12
C GLN A 558 -13.68 61.19 -7.24
N MET A 559 -13.52 61.39 -5.92
CA MET A 559 -13.12 60.37 -4.94
C MET A 559 -13.96 59.08 -4.99
N SER A 560 -15.29 59.20 -5.03
CA SER A 560 -16.21 58.04 -5.09
C SER A 560 -16.01 57.19 -6.35
N LYS A 561 -15.67 57.81 -7.48
CA LYS A 561 -15.38 57.08 -8.74
C LYS A 561 -13.99 56.47 -8.70
N ALA A 562 -13.00 57.13 -8.09
CA ALA A 562 -11.67 56.58 -7.89
C ALA A 562 -11.74 55.29 -7.03
N ILE A 563 -12.42 55.32 -5.89
CA ILE A 563 -12.62 54.17 -4.99
C ILE A 563 -13.34 53.01 -5.72
N SER A 564 -14.40 53.32 -6.49
CA SER A 564 -15.13 52.30 -7.28
C SER A 564 -14.25 51.62 -8.32
N ASN A 565 -13.42 52.39 -9.02
CA ASN A 565 -12.47 51.85 -10.00
C ASN A 565 -11.36 51.03 -9.34
N LEU A 566 -10.85 51.43 -8.18
CA LEU A 566 -9.85 50.65 -7.42
C LEU A 566 -10.42 49.31 -6.94
N LYS A 567 -11.63 49.29 -6.37
CA LYS A 567 -12.32 48.04 -6.00
C LYS A 567 -12.51 47.11 -7.19
N THR A 568 -12.80 47.68 -8.36
CA THR A 568 -12.93 46.92 -9.62
C THR A 568 -11.57 46.36 -10.06
N ALA A 569 -10.50 47.15 -9.99
CA ALA A 569 -9.14 46.72 -10.30
C ALA A 569 -8.68 45.58 -9.38
N ILE A 570 -8.92 45.68 -8.06
CA ILE A 570 -8.57 44.64 -7.07
C ILE A 570 -9.45 43.39 -7.24
N CYS A 571 -10.73 43.55 -7.59
CA CYS A 571 -11.58 42.40 -7.89
C CYS A 571 -11.06 41.63 -9.12
N LEU A 572 -10.64 42.36 -10.16
CA LEU A 572 -10.10 41.79 -11.40
C LEU A 572 -8.70 41.19 -11.21
N ASN A 573 -7.88 41.81 -10.37
CA ASN A 573 -6.55 41.33 -9.98
C ASN A 573 -6.30 41.52 -8.47
N PRO A 574 -6.63 40.54 -7.62
CA PRO A 574 -6.41 40.62 -6.17
C PRO A 574 -4.94 40.67 -5.75
N ALA A 575 -3.99 40.58 -6.69
CA ALA A 575 -2.57 40.72 -6.45
C ALA A 575 -2.01 42.09 -6.91
N HIS A 576 -2.85 43.02 -7.38
CA HIS A 576 -2.43 44.38 -7.73
C HIS A 576 -2.15 45.18 -6.46
N THR A 577 -0.89 45.27 -6.07
CA THR A 577 -0.44 45.84 -4.79
C THR A 577 -0.66 47.35 -4.74
N GLU A 578 -0.36 48.06 -5.83
CA GLU A 578 -0.51 49.51 -5.96
C GLU A 578 -1.98 49.94 -5.83
N ALA A 579 -2.90 49.18 -6.44
CA ALA A 579 -4.32 49.44 -6.32
C ALA A 579 -4.86 49.21 -4.89
N LYS A 580 -4.29 48.25 -4.16
CA LYS A 580 -4.65 48.02 -2.75
C LYS A 580 -4.14 49.11 -1.84
N GLU A 581 -2.87 49.49 -2.00
CA GLU A 581 -2.23 50.56 -1.23
C GLU A 581 -2.96 51.89 -1.45
N MET A 582 -3.30 52.21 -2.70
CA MET A 582 -4.08 53.41 -3.00
C MET A 582 -5.52 53.34 -2.44
N LEU A 583 -6.16 52.16 -2.48
CA LEU A 583 -7.51 52.02 -1.91
C LEU A 583 -7.50 52.16 -0.39
N GLU A 584 -6.50 51.58 0.29
CA GLU A 584 -6.32 51.70 1.73
C GLU A 584 -6.10 53.17 2.12
N MET A 585 -5.20 53.87 1.41
CA MET A 585 -4.97 55.31 1.59
C MET A 585 -6.23 56.16 1.37
N LEU A 586 -7.03 55.89 0.33
CA LEU A 586 -8.27 56.64 0.04
C LEU A 586 -9.45 56.27 0.95
N GLN A 587 -9.38 55.18 1.70
CA GLN A 587 -10.38 54.82 2.70
C GLN A 587 -10.07 55.41 4.09
N ASP A 588 -8.80 55.75 4.32
CA ASP A 588 -8.33 56.43 5.52
C ASP A 588 -8.50 57.96 5.46
N LEU A 589 -8.52 58.53 4.24
CA LEU A 589 -8.91 59.93 3.93
C LEU A 589 -10.43 60.08 3.91
#